data_AF-A0A3B9MHC5-F1
#
_entry.id   AF-A0A3B9MHC5-F1
#
_cell.length_a   1.000
_cell.length_b   1.000
_cell.length_c   1.000
_cell.angle_alpha   90.00
_cell.angle_beta   90.00
_cell.angle_gamma   90.00
#
_symmetry.space_group_name_H-M   'P 1'
#
loop_
_entity.id
_entity.type
_entity.pdbx_description
1 polymer ?
#
loop_
_entity_poly.entity_id
_entity_poly.type
_entity_poly.pdbx_seq_one_letter_code
_entity_poly.pdbx_strand_id
1 'polypeptide(L)' 'LQGKSGTFALQHSGTLTRGAAQLSVTVVPDSGTGQLVGLAGKMTINIVDGKHLYEFEYTLAKPE' A
#
# COMPACT_ATOMS: atom_id res chain seq x y z
N LEU A 1 0.22 11.88 -1.94
CA LEU A 1 -0.11 10.90 -3.00
C LEU A 1 -0.69 11.63 -4.20
N GLN A 2 -0.01 11.68 -5.36
CA GLN A 2 -0.43 12.47 -6.53
C GLN A 2 -0.86 13.92 -6.18
N GLY A 3 -0.02 14.63 -5.41
CA GLY A 3 -0.33 15.99 -4.93
C GLY A 3 -1.35 16.09 -3.79
N LYS A 4 -2.03 15.00 -3.40
CA LYS A 4 -2.95 14.97 -2.24
C LYS A 4 -2.19 14.76 -0.93
N SER A 5 -2.50 15.57 0.06
CA SER A 5 -1.89 15.57 1.38
C SER A 5 -2.72 14.79 2.40
N GLY A 6 -2.05 13.99 3.21
CA GLY A 6 -2.66 13.15 4.23
C GLY A 6 -1.73 12.04 4.68
N THR A 7 -2.23 11.19 5.56
CA THR A 7 -1.57 9.97 6.03
C THR A 7 -2.47 8.76 5.82
N PHE A 8 -1.90 7.57 5.84
CA PHE A 8 -2.59 6.28 5.84
C PHE A 8 -1.65 5.22 6.40
N ALA A 9 -2.18 4.08 6.80
CA ALA A 9 -1.39 2.94 7.27
C ALA A 9 -1.35 1.84 6.20
N LEU A 10 -0.20 1.17 6.09
CA LEU A 10 -0.04 -0.04 5.29
C LEU A 10 0.15 -1.24 6.22
N GLN A 11 -0.68 -2.27 6.03
CA GLN A 11 -0.52 -3.55 6.71
C GLN A 11 0.28 -4.50 5.82
N HIS A 12 1.34 -5.07 6.40
CA HIS A 12 2.19 -6.07 5.77
C HIS A 12 1.85 -7.44 6.36
N SER A 13 1.58 -8.42 5.50
CA SER A 13 1.49 -9.84 5.86
C SER A 13 2.43 -10.62 4.97
N GLY A 14 3.48 -11.18 5.55
CA GLY A 14 4.49 -11.94 4.83
C GLY A 14 4.60 -13.36 5.40
N THR A 15 4.71 -14.33 4.51
CA THR A 15 5.08 -15.71 4.85
C THR A 15 6.32 -16.12 4.06
N LEU A 16 7.14 -16.98 4.66
CA LEU A 16 8.26 -17.61 3.98
C LEU A 16 8.12 -19.12 4.13
N THR A 17 7.78 -19.80 3.06
CA THR A 17 7.63 -21.26 3.04
C THR A 17 8.80 -21.88 2.31
N ARG A 18 9.78 -22.42 3.06
CA ARG A 18 10.95 -23.12 2.49
C ARG A 18 11.68 -22.31 1.40
N GLY A 19 11.88 -21.02 1.66
CA GLY A 19 12.53 -20.10 0.72
C GLY A 19 11.61 -19.42 -0.30
N ALA A 20 10.35 -19.87 -0.45
CA ALA A 20 9.36 -19.16 -1.25
C ALA A 20 8.65 -18.09 -0.40
N ALA A 21 8.88 -16.82 -0.72
CA ALA A 21 8.24 -15.70 -0.04
C ALA A 21 6.87 -15.38 -0.68
N GLN A 22 5.91 -15.02 0.17
CA GLN A 22 4.66 -14.36 -0.23
C GLN A 22 4.50 -13.12 0.63
N LEU A 23 4.12 -12.01 0.01
CA LEU A 23 3.91 -10.75 0.70
C LEU A 23 2.63 -10.10 0.18
N SER A 24 1.75 -9.72 1.10
CA SER A 24 0.61 -8.86 0.85
C SER A 24 0.83 -7.55 1.60
N VAL A 25 0.77 -6.43 0.89
CA VAL A 25 0.82 -5.09 1.47
C VAL A 25 -0.42 -4.32 1.04
N THR A 26 -1.27 -3.96 2.00
CA THR A 26 -2.56 -3.32 1.72
C THR A 26 -2.77 -2.07 2.57
N VAL A 27 -3.54 -1.11 2.06
CA VAL A 27 -4.00 0.04 2.85
C VAL A 27 -4.94 -0.49 3.92
N VAL A 28 -4.69 -0.12 5.18
CA VAL A 28 -5.61 -0.43 6.27
C VAL A 28 -6.91 0.34 6.01
N PRO A 29 -8.08 -0.33 5.97
CA PRO A 29 -9.36 0.33 5.75
C PRO A 29 -9.54 1.54 6.65
N ASP A 30 -10.04 2.64 6.08
CA ASP A 30 -10.34 3.90 6.76
C ASP A 30 -9.16 4.56 7.50
N SER A 31 -7.93 4.12 7.27
CA SER A 31 -6.74 4.75 7.87
C SER A 31 -6.33 6.07 7.20
N GLY A 32 -6.93 6.39 6.05
CA GLY A 32 -6.67 7.60 5.29
C GLY A 32 -7.11 8.87 6.03
N THR A 33 -6.25 9.88 6.09
CA THR A 33 -6.55 11.19 6.70
C THR A 33 -6.48 12.31 5.67
N GLY A 34 -7.07 13.46 6.00
CA GLY A 34 -7.02 14.65 5.14
C GLY A 34 -7.60 14.38 3.75
N GLN A 35 -6.81 14.66 2.70
CA GLN A 35 -7.24 14.45 1.32
C GLN A 35 -7.15 12.97 0.87
N LEU A 36 -6.80 12.06 1.77
CA LEU A 36 -6.68 10.63 1.53
C LEU A 36 -7.78 9.82 2.24
N VAL A 37 -8.78 10.47 2.84
CA VAL A 37 -9.99 9.78 3.34
C VAL A 37 -10.65 9.01 2.20
N GLY A 38 -11.03 7.76 2.44
CA GLY A 38 -11.58 6.87 1.41
C GLY A 38 -10.53 6.20 0.51
N LEU A 39 -9.24 6.27 0.87
CA LEU A 39 -8.16 5.57 0.17
C LEU A 39 -8.26 4.06 0.42
N ALA A 40 -8.23 3.29 -0.68
CA ALA A 40 -8.04 1.85 -0.67
C ALA A 40 -6.97 1.48 -1.69
N GLY A 41 -6.22 0.40 -1.45
CA GLY A 41 -5.19 -0.01 -2.40
C GLY A 41 -4.27 -1.11 -1.90
N LYS A 42 -3.40 -1.55 -2.81
CA LYS A 42 -2.37 -2.56 -2.59
C LYS A 42 -1.04 -2.04 -3.09
N MET A 43 0.03 -2.34 -2.35
CA MET A 43 1.40 -2.07 -2.77
C MET A 43 2.10 -3.36 -3.17
N THR A 44 2.73 -3.33 -4.32
CA THR A 44 3.67 -4.36 -4.80
C THR A 44 5.09 -3.83 -4.59
N ILE A 45 5.96 -4.67 -4.03
CA ILE A 45 7.36 -4.34 -3.79
C ILE A 45 8.21 -5.24 -4.66
N ASN A 46 8.84 -4.67 -5.68
CA ASN A 46 9.75 -5.36 -6.58
C ASN A 46 11.19 -5.04 -6.18
N ILE A 47 12.04 -6.06 -6.06
CA ILE A 47 13.47 -5.86 -5.76
C ILE A 47 14.24 -6.14 -7.05
N VAL A 48 14.86 -5.11 -7.62
CA VAL A 48 15.67 -5.19 -8.85
C VAL A 48 17.05 -4.64 -8.53
N ASP A 49 18.09 -5.45 -8.73
CA ASP A 49 19.49 -5.10 -8.43
C ASP A 49 19.69 -4.54 -7.01
N GLY A 50 19.00 -5.13 -6.03
CA GLY A 50 19.04 -4.72 -4.61
C GLY A 50 18.28 -3.43 -4.29
N LYS A 51 17.59 -2.81 -5.26
CA LYS A 51 16.76 -1.63 -5.05
C LYS A 51 15.30 -2.01 -4.87
N HIS A 52 14.66 -1.43 -3.86
CA HIS A 52 13.23 -1.55 -3.64
C HIS A 52 12.47 -0.59 -4.56
N LEU A 53 11.67 -1.14 -5.46
CA LEU A 53 10.72 -0.44 -6.31
C LEU A 53 9.31 -0.70 -5.79
N TYR A 54 8.53 0.38 -5.64
CA TYR A 54 7.18 0.32 -5.09
C TYR A 54 6.18 0.68 -6.18
N GLU A 55 5.27 -0.26 -6.47
CA GLU A 55 4.11 -0.03 -7.33
C GLU A 55 2.89 0.05 -6.43
N PHE A 56 2.14 1.15 -6.51
CA PHE A 56 0.98 1.37 -5.65
C PHE A 56 -0.28 1.50 -6.50
N GLU A 57 -1.09 0.44 -6.49
CA GLU A 57 -2.41 0.40 -7.11
C GLU A 57 -3.44 0.86 -6.09
N TYR A 58 -4.17 1.93 -6.39
CA TYR A 58 -5.09 2.52 -5.43
C TYR A 58 -6.31 3.16 -6.09
N THR A 59 -7.35 3.26 -5.29
CA THR A 59 -8.55 4.04 -5.57
C THR A 59 -8.77 5.04 -4.45
N LEU A 60 -9.32 6.20 -4.77
CA LEU A 60 -9.71 7.19 -3.79
C LEU A 60 -11.15 7.62 -4.05
N ALA A 61 -12.07 7.13 -3.22
CA ALA A 61 -13.47 7.52 -3.28
C ALA A 61 -13.65 8.96 -2.77
N LYS A 62 -14.73 9.63 -3.20
CA LYS A 62 -15.15 10.87 -2.54
C LYS A 62 -15.72 10.50 -1.17
N PRO A 63 -15.42 11.27 -0.11
CA PRO A 63 -16.14 11.13 1.16
C PRO A 63 -17.63 11.41 0.92
N GLU A 64 -18.51 10.61 1.55
CA GLU A 64 -19.95 10.91 1.65
C GLU A 64 -20.21 12.12 2.57
#